data_AF-A0A2D6ENL5-F1
#
_entry.id   AF-A0A2D6ENL5-F1
#
_cell.length_a   1.000
_cell.length_b   1.000
_cell.length_c   1.000
_cell.angle_alpha   90.00
_cell.angle_beta   90.00
_cell.angle_gamma   90.00
#
_symmetry.space_group_name_H-M   'P 1'
#
loop_
_entity.id
_entity.type
_entity.pdbx_description
1 polymer ?
#
loop_
_entity_poly.entity_id
_entity_poly.type
_entity_poly.pdbx_seq_one_letter_code
_entity_poly.pdbx_strand_id
1 'polypeptide(L)'
;MDILAARPELKEILGHTGKEAQFSDLVNNMKPSELAALNHYLNKALEESDSTIWGNKRRVRKIENQIQILKQDFKDIRSKLELIQKDLRTNFSIVYKKPSQAEQKCLQWEGVKGLIKTGWTLRNRPAVFGNLRGFSLFGVVNTGGRLRAKEVAHTINYEQMKKSFNEGKKIANWLGHILKGV
;
A
#
# COMPACT_ATOMS: atom_id res chain seq x y z
N MET A 1 -6.71 38.78 -42.22
CA MET A 1 -6.02 38.34 -40.98
C MET A 1 -6.15 36.83 -40.93
N ASP A 2 -5.06 36.08 -40.97
CA ASP A 2 -5.12 34.61 -41.00
C ASP A 2 -5.19 34.06 -39.56
N ILE A 3 -6.39 33.62 -39.15
CA ILE A 3 -6.68 33.14 -37.78
C ILE A 3 -5.90 31.85 -37.47
N LEU A 4 -5.61 31.02 -38.48
CA LEU A 4 -4.87 29.77 -38.30
C LEU A 4 -3.36 30.01 -38.19
N ALA A 5 -2.84 31.04 -38.87
CA ALA A 5 -1.43 31.46 -38.70
C ALA A 5 -1.17 32.08 -37.31
N ALA A 6 -2.17 32.73 -36.72
CA ALA A 6 -2.07 33.31 -35.39
C ALA A 6 -2.31 32.30 -34.24
N ARG A 7 -2.77 31.07 -34.54
CA ARG A 7 -3.18 30.06 -33.54
C ARG A 7 -2.72 28.65 -33.95
N PRO A 8 -1.43 28.31 -33.76
CA PRO A 8 -0.88 27.02 -34.17
C PRO A 8 -1.55 25.81 -33.48
N GLU A 9 -2.03 25.97 -32.24
CA GLU A 9 -2.72 24.89 -31.51
C GLU A 9 -4.09 24.54 -32.12
N LEU A 10 -4.84 25.55 -32.59
CA LEU A 10 -6.11 25.36 -33.28
C LEU A 10 -5.90 24.66 -34.62
N LYS A 11 -4.82 25.01 -35.32
CA LYS A 11 -4.40 24.37 -36.57
C LYS A 11 -4.05 22.90 -36.36
N GLU A 12 -3.32 22.56 -35.30
CA GLU A 12 -2.97 21.18 -34.94
C GLU A 12 -4.22 20.34 -34.64
N ILE A 13 -5.17 20.86 -33.85
CA ILE A 13 -6.44 20.18 -33.53
C ILE A 13 -7.29 19.96 -34.80
N LEU A 14 -7.37 20.98 -35.66
CA LEU A 14 -8.11 20.88 -36.92
C LEU A 14 -7.45 19.92 -37.92
N GLY A 15 -6.12 19.84 -37.92
CA GLY A 15 -5.35 18.87 -38.68
C GLY A 15 -5.63 17.42 -38.23
N HIS A 16 -5.68 17.17 -36.92
CA HIS A 16 -6.02 15.84 -36.38
C HIS A 16 -7.46 15.41 -36.64
N THR A 17 -8.37 16.36 -36.85
CA THR A 17 -9.78 16.08 -37.13
C THR A 17 -10.12 16.11 -38.62
N GLY A 18 -9.17 16.49 -39.48
CA GLY A 18 -9.36 16.62 -40.93
C GLY A 18 -10.33 17.76 -41.33
N LYS A 19 -10.62 18.71 -40.42
CA LYS A 19 -11.61 19.78 -40.63
C LYS A 19 -11.00 21.13 -41.01
N GLU A 20 -9.69 21.18 -41.23
CA GLU A 20 -8.95 22.40 -41.50
C GLU A 20 -9.48 23.17 -42.72
N ALA A 21 -9.78 22.47 -43.83
CA ALA A 21 -10.36 23.08 -45.03
C ALA A 21 -11.77 23.67 -44.77
N GLN A 22 -12.64 22.93 -44.07
CA GLN A 22 -13.98 23.40 -43.71
C GLN A 22 -13.93 24.64 -42.81
N PHE A 23 -12.98 24.71 -41.89
CA PHE A 23 -12.79 25.86 -41.02
C PHE A 23 -12.23 27.07 -41.79
N SER A 24 -11.26 26.84 -42.69
CA SER A 24 -10.70 27.90 -43.54
C SER A 24 -11.77 28.51 -44.45
N ASP A 25 -12.61 27.69 -45.08
CA ASP A 25 -13.72 28.14 -45.92
C ASP A 25 -14.77 28.92 -45.12
N LEU A 26 -15.07 28.48 -43.90
CA LEU A 26 -15.99 29.20 -43.00
C LEU A 26 -15.47 30.60 -42.65
N VAL A 27 -14.18 30.71 -42.31
CA VAL A 27 -13.52 31.98 -41.96
C VAL A 27 -13.45 32.93 -43.17
N ASN A 28 -13.17 32.40 -44.36
CA ASN A 28 -13.10 33.20 -45.59
C ASN A 28 -14.44 33.81 -46.02
N ASN A 29 -15.55 33.20 -45.61
CA ASN A 29 -16.91 33.63 -45.95
C ASN A 29 -17.57 34.52 -44.86
N MET A 30 -16.89 34.80 -43.74
CA MET A 30 -17.43 35.62 -42.66
C MET A 30 -17.24 37.12 -42.88
N LYS A 31 -18.22 37.92 -42.45
CA LYS A 31 -18.11 39.38 -42.42
C LYS A 31 -17.10 39.82 -41.35
N PRO A 32 -16.50 41.02 -41.48
CA PRO A 32 -15.54 41.54 -40.50
C PRO A 32 -16.04 41.56 -39.04
N SER A 33 -17.34 41.85 -38.83
CA SER A 33 -17.96 41.83 -37.50
C SER A 33 -18.11 40.41 -36.92
N GLU A 34 -18.35 39.42 -37.78
CA GLU A 34 -18.47 38.00 -37.42
C GLU A 34 -17.09 37.42 -37.10
N LEU A 35 -16.05 37.83 -37.83
CA LEU A 35 -14.65 37.51 -37.53
C LEU A 35 -14.19 38.06 -36.17
N ALA A 36 -14.62 39.28 -35.80
CA ALA A 36 -14.32 39.85 -34.49
C ALA A 36 -15.01 39.06 -33.37
N ALA A 37 -16.28 38.69 -33.55
CA ALA A 37 -17.03 37.87 -32.60
C ALA A 37 -16.44 36.46 -32.46
N LEU A 38 -16.04 35.83 -33.57
CA LEU A 38 -15.36 34.53 -33.58
C LEU A 38 -14.04 34.59 -32.81
N ASN A 39 -13.23 35.63 -33.05
CA ASN A 39 -11.97 35.81 -32.31
C ASN A 39 -12.19 35.99 -30.80
N HIS A 40 -13.21 36.76 -30.41
CA HIS A 40 -13.58 36.91 -29.00
C HIS A 40 -14.02 35.57 -28.39
N TYR A 41 -14.86 34.80 -29.10
CA TYR A 41 -15.32 33.49 -28.64
C TYR A 41 -14.17 32.49 -28.50
N LEU A 42 -13.28 32.42 -29.50
CA LEU A 42 -12.11 31.53 -29.46
C LEU A 42 -11.14 31.92 -28.33
N ASN A 43 -10.92 33.21 -28.08
CA ASN A 43 -10.11 33.67 -26.94
C ASN A 43 -10.72 33.24 -25.61
N LYS A 44 -12.03 33.45 -25.44
CA LYS A 44 -12.74 33.06 -24.22
C LYS A 44 -12.72 31.55 -24.00
N ALA A 45 -12.94 30.76 -25.06
CA ALA A 45 -12.90 29.30 -25.00
C ALA A 45 -11.49 28.78 -24.66
N LEU A 46 -10.43 29.43 -25.17
CA LEU A 46 -9.04 29.09 -24.82
C LEU A 46 -8.73 29.45 -23.35
N GLU A 47 -9.15 30.61 -22.87
CA GLU A 47 -8.98 31.00 -21.45
C GLU A 47 -9.72 30.05 -20.48
N GLU A 48 -10.95 29.66 -20.83
CA GLU A 48 -11.74 28.68 -20.08
C GLU A 48 -11.11 27.27 -20.13
N SER A 49 -10.56 26.88 -21.28
CA SER A 49 -9.84 25.61 -21.45
C SER A 49 -8.54 25.60 -20.64
N ASP A 50 -7.73 26.65 -20.70
CA ASP A 50 -6.46 26.74 -19.98
C ASP A 50 -6.66 26.70 -18.47
N SER A 51 -7.63 27.44 -17.95
CA SER A 51 -7.96 27.40 -16.52
C SER A 51 -8.44 26.01 -16.08
N THR A 52 -9.21 25.31 -16.92
CA THR A 52 -9.66 23.93 -16.70
C THR A 52 -8.50 22.93 -16.75
N ILE A 53 -7.58 23.06 -17.71
CA ILE A 53 -6.37 22.22 -17.83
C ILE A 53 -5.43 22.46 -16.65
N TRP A 54 -5.22 23.69 -16.23
CA TRP A 54 -4.43 24.03 -15.05
C TRP A 54 -5.03 23.46 -13.76
N GLY A 55 -6.36 23.56 -13.60
CA GLY A 55 -7.09 22.95 -12.50
C GLY A 55 -6.92 21.43 -12.47
N ASN A 56 -7.05 20.78 -13.64
CA ASN A 56 -6.88 19.33 -13.78
C ASN A 56 -5.43 18.90 -13.52
N LYS A 57 -4.42 19.60 -14.06
CA LYS A 57 -2.99 19.34 -13.78
C LYS A 57 -2.68 19.43 -12.28
N ARG A 58 -3.24 20.40 -11.56
CA ARG A 58 -3.09 20.51 -10.09
C ARG A 58 -3.73 19.34 -9.36
N ARG A 59 -4.93 18.91 -9.78
CA ARG A 59 -5.61 17.73 -9.21
C ARG A 59 -4.80 16.45 -9.43
N VAL A 60 -4.28 16.24 -10.64
CA VAL A 60 -3.42 15.09 -10.97
C VAL A 60 -2.19 15.08 -10.08
N ARG A 61 -1.45 16.19 -9.96
CA ARG A 61 -0.28 16.27 -9.06
C ARG A 61 -0.61 15.97 -7.60
N LYS A 62 -1.78 16.42 -7.11
CA LYS A 62 -2.22 16.12 -5.75
C LYS A 62 -2.46 14.62 -5.56
N ILE A 63 -3.11 13.97 -6.53
CA ILE A 63 -3.35 12.54 -6.53
C ILE A 63 -2.03 11.76 -6.62
N GLU A 64 -1.11 12.17 -7.49
CA GLU A 64 0.24 11.58 -7.60
C GLU A 64 0.99 11.64 -6.27
N ASN A 65 0.97 12.79 -5.58
CA ASN A 65 1.57 12.94 -4.27
C ASN A 65 0.93 12.00 -3.23
N GLN A 66 -0.40 11.87 -3.23
CA GLN A 66 -1.10 10.93 -2.35
C GLN A 66 -0.72 9.48 -2.65
N ILE A 67 -0.60 9.11 -3.92
CA ILE A 67 -0.14 7.77 -4.32
C ILE A 67 1.28 7.51 -3.83
N GLN A 68 2.19 8.49 -3.90
CA GLN A 68 3.55 8.33 -3.38
C GLN A 68 3.57 8.12 -1.87
N ILE A 69 2.75 8.86 -1.12
CA ILE A 69 2.59 8.66 0.33
C ILE A 69 2.09 7.24 0.61
N LEU A 70 1.03 6.80 -0.09
CA LEU A 70 0.47 5.45 0.09
C LEU A 70 1.48 4.34 -0.26
N LYS A 71 2.33 4.54 -1.28
CA LYS A 71 3.41 3.60 -1.61
C LYS A 71 4.44 3.51 -0.48
N GLN A 72 4.81 4.64 0.10
CA GLN A 72 5.73 4.69 1.22
C GLN A 72 5.12 4.04 2.46
N ASP A 73 3.87 4.35 2.81
CA ASP A 73 3.15 3.73 3.91
C ASP A 73 3.04 2.21 3.74
N PHE A 74 2.75 1.74 2.53
CA PHE A 74 2.71 0.32 2.21
C PHE A 74 4.07 -0.36 2.45
N LYS A 75 5.17 0.27 2.00
CA LYS A 75 6.53 -0.22 2.21
C LYS A 75 6.88 -0.28 3.70
N ASP A 76 6.50 0.74 4.46
CA ASP A 76 6.81 0.84 5.89
C ASP A 76 6.03 -0.19 6.71
N ILE A 77 4.73 -0.37 6.42
CA ILE A 77 3.91 -1.40 7.06
C ILE A 77 4.46 -2.79 6.73
N ARG A 78 4.80 -3.06 5.46
CA ARG A 78 5.37 -4.35 5.06
C ARG A 78 6.67 -4.64 5.80
N SER A 79 7.56 -3.65 5.92
CA SER A 79 8.83 -3.80 6.65
C SER A 79 8.58 -4.12 8.13
N LYS A 80 7.62 -3.45 8.77
CA LYS A 80 7.22 -3.73 10.17
C LYS A 80 6.63 -5.13 10.34
N LEU A 81 5.82 -5.61 9.40
CA LEU A 81 5.29 -6.98 9.41
C LEU A 81 6.39 -8.02 9.31
N GLU A 82 7.39 -7.80 8.44
CA GLU A 82 8.55 -8.67 8.28
C GLU A 82 9.38 -8.73 9.58
N LEU A 83 9.56 -7.60 10.26
CA LEU A 83 10.23 -7.56 11.58
C LEU A 83 9.49 -8.38 12.63
N ILE A 84 8.16 -8.21 12.76
CA ILE A 84 7.36 -9.00 13.72
C ILE A 84 7.48 -10.49 13.42
N GLN A 85 7.43 -10.89 12.16
CA GLN A 85 7.56 -12.29 11.77
C GLN A 85 8.96 -12.84 12.07
N LYS A 86 10.01 -12.04 11.84
CA LYS A 86 11.38 -12.40 12.17
C LYS A 86 11.58 -12.55 13.68
N ASP A 87 11.02 -11.66 14.48
CA ASP A 87 11.11 -11.73 15.94
C ASP A 87 10.40 -12.96 16.50
N LEU A 88 9.20 -13.26 15.99
CA LEU A 88 8.48 -14.49 16.32
C LEU A 88 9.32 -15.73 15.98
N ARG A 89 9.88 -15.81 14.76
CA ARG A 89 10.73 -16.95 14.36
C ARG A 89 11.96 -17.09 15.25
N THR A 90 12.60 -15.97 15.58
CA THR A 90 13.79 -15.94 16.46
C THR A 90 13.42 -16.48 17.84
N ASN A 91 12.35 -15.97 18.43
CA ASN A 91 11.84 -16.42 19.73
C ASN A 91 11.51 -17.92 19.72
N PHE A 92 10.79 -18.41 18.70
CA PHE A 92 10.47 -19.83 18.57
C PHE A 92 11.74 -20.69 18.41
N SER A 93 12.75 -20.21 17.68
CA SER A 93 14.02 -20.93 17.54
C SER A 93 14.78 -21.06 18.86
N ILE A 94 14.65 -20.08 19.76
CA ILE A 94 15.25 -20.14 21.08
C ILE A 94 14.49 -21.12 21.99
N VAL A 95 13.16 -21.08 21.95
CA VAL A 95 12.30 -21.90 22.82
C VAL A 95 12.27 -23.37 22.41
N TYR A 96 12.19 -23.69 21.12
CA TYR A 96 11.88 -25.03 20.62
C TYR A 96 13.02 -25.68 19.85
N LYS A 97 13.11 -27.02 19.93
CA LYS A 97 14.00 -27.81 19.06
C LYS A 97 13.54 -27.81 17.59
N LYS A 98 12.22 -27.78 17.37
CA LYS A 98 11.58 -27.75 16.05
C LYS A 98 10.67 -26.51 15.94
N PRO A 99 11.24 -25.32 15.71
CA PRO A 99 10.51 -24.05 15.79
C PRO A 99 9.34 -23.96 14.81
N SER A 100 9.52 -24.35 13.56
CA SER A 100 8.47 -24.29 12.54
C SER A 100 7.26 -25.16 12.88
N GLN A 101 7.48 -26.35 13.46
CA GLN A 101 6.39 -27.23 13.89
C GLN A 101 5.64 -26.64 15.10
N ALA A 102 6.37 -26.05 16.05
CA ALA A 102 5.75 -25.38 17.18
C ALA A 102 4.93 -24.15 16.75
N GLU A 103 5.44 -23.36 15.81
CA GLU A 103 4.73 -22.21 15.24
C GLU A 103 3.42 -22.64 14.57
N GLN A 104 3.46 -23.67 13.73
CA GLN A 104 2.26 -24.24 13.10
C GLN A 104 1.25 -24.73 14.14
N LYS A 105 1.71 -25.40 15.20
CA LYS A 105 0.84 -25.87 16.27
C LYS A 105 0.22 -24.71 17.06
N CYS A 106 0.97 -23.63 17.31
CA CYS A 106 0.42 -22.40 17.89
C CYS A 106 -0.67 -21.80 16.99
N LEU A 107 -0.45 -21.72 15.67
CA LEU A 107 -1.45 -21.20 14.73
C LEU A 107 -2.72 -22.05 14.69
N GLN A 108 -2.59 -23.38 14.68
CA GLN A 108 -3.74 -24.30 14.78
C GLN A 108 -4.51 -24.08 16.09
N TRP A 109 -3.78 -23.92 17.19
CA TRP A 109 -4.37 -23.68 18.51
C TRP A 109 -5.04 -22.32 18.63
N GLU A 110 -4.46 -21.27 18.00
CA GLU A 110 -5.06 -19.94 17.87
C GLU A 110 -6.42 -20.03 17.19
N GLY A 111 -6.54 -20.82 16.12
CA GLY A 111 -7.81 -21.05 15.43
C GLY A 111 -8.89 -21.76 16.26
N VAL A 112 -8.49 -22.59 17.23
CA VAL A 112 -9.43 -23.41 18.03
C VAL A 112 -9.75 -22.78 19.40
N LYS A 113 -8.75 -22.20 20.06
CA LYS A 113 -8.84 -21.71 21.44
C LYS A 113 -8.72 -20.19 21.54
N GLY A 114 -8.45 -19.51 20.43
CA GLY A 114 -8.26 -18.07 20.37
C GLY A 114 -6.83 -17.63 20.72
N LEU A 115 -6.54 -16.40 20.35
CA LEU A 115 -5.20 -15.80 20.47
C LEU A 115 -4.73 -15.68 21.92
N ILE A 116 -5.59 -15.17 22.81
CA ILE A 116 -5.25 -14.92 24.22
C ILE A 116 -4.86 -16.23 24.93
N LYS A 117 -5.68 -17.28 24.78
CA LYS A 117 -5.40 -18.58 25.41
C LYS A 117 -4.14 -19.23 24.84
N THR A 118 -3.88 -19.05 23.55
CA THR A 118 -2.68 -19.58 22.89
C THR A 118 -1.42 -18.91 23.43
N GLY A 119 -1.40 -17.57 23.50
CA GLY A 119 -0.25 -16.84 24.05
C GLY A 119 -0.04 -17.11 25.54
N TRP A 120 -1.10 -17.18 26.34
CA TRP A 120 -1.01 -17.59 27.74
C TRP A 120 -0.42 -19.00 27.89
N THR A 121 -0.84 -19.93 27.04
CA THR A 121 -0.31 -21.30 27.05
C THR A 121 1.15 -21.32 26.62
N LEU A 122 1.54 -20.49 25.66
CA LEU A 122 2.93 -20.40 25.21
C LEU A 122 3.82 -19.89 26.34
N ARG A 123 3.32 -18.91 27.08
CA ARG A 123 4.03 -18.29 28.21
C ARG A 123 4.21 -19.22 29.40
N ASN A 124 3.15 -19.95 29.75
CA ASN A 124 3.09 -20.70 31.00
C ASN A 124 3.34 -22.20 30.83
N ARG A 125 3.05 -22.76 29.65
CA ARG A 125 3.14 -24.18 29.34
C ARG A 125 3.68 -24.40 27.90
N PRO A 126 4.87 -23.87 27.56
CA PRO A 126 5.39 -23.92 26.18
C PRO A 126 5.57 -25.35 25.65
N ALA A 127 5.80 -26.33 26.53
CA ALA A 127 5.93 -27.74 26.14
C ALA A 127 4.69 -28.31 25.42
N VAL A 128 3.51 -27.69 25.59
CA VAL A 128 2.28 -28.04 24.86
C VAL A 128 2.47 -27.92 23.34
N PHE A 129 3.25 -26.95 22.88
CA PHE A 129 3.44 -26.70 21.45
C PHE A 129 4.61 -27.46 20.84
N GLY A 130 5.49 -28.04 21.66
CA GLY A 130 6.57 -28.89 21.19
C GLY A 130 7.69 -29.08 22.19
N ASN A 131 8.69 -29.86 21.79
CA ASN A 131 9.86 -30.12 22.61
C ASN A 131 10.72 -28.85 22.76
N LEU A 132 10.87 -28.40 24.01
CA LEU A 132 11.73 -27.25 24.32
C LEU A 132 13.20 -27.57 24.05
N ARG A 133 13.96 -26.53 23.72
CA ARG A 133 15.42 -26.61 23.57
C ARG A 133 16.08 -26.96 24.91
N GLY A 134 17.22 -27.65 24.83
CA GLY A 134 17.86 -28.26 26.00
C GLY A 134 17.20 -29.57 26.47
N PHE A 135 17.59 -30.03 27.64
CA PHE A 135 17.10 -31.26 28.27
C PHE A 135 16.99 -31.07 29.78
N SER A 136 16.24 -31.97 30.43
CA SER A 136 16.20 -32.05 31.88
C SER A 136 16.78 -33.39 32.30
N LEU A 137 17.75 -33.36 33.21
CA LEU A 137 18.30 -34.54 33.87
C LEU A 137 17.38 -34.89 35.03
N PHE A 138 16.87 -36.12 35.03
CA PHE A 138 15.98 -36.67 36.07
C PHE A 138 14.70 -35.88 36.34
N GLY A 139 14.28 -34.99 35.43
CA GLY A 139 13.10 -34.14 35.62
C GLY A 139 13.29 -32.96 36.58
N VAL A 140 14.43 -32.90 37.28
CA VAL A 140 14.71 -31.88 38.32
C VAL A 140 15.75 -30.87 37.86
N VAL A 141 16.84 -31.33 37.22
CA VAL A 141 17.94 -30.45 36.80
C VAL A 141 17.71 -30.04 35.35
N ASN A 142 17.45 -28.76 35.10
CA ASN A 142 17.31 -28.23 33.75
C ASN A 142 18.68 -27.74 33.24
N THR A 143 19.03 -28.05 32.00
CA THR A 143 20.22 -27.45 31.39
C THR A 143 20.02 -25.95 31.16
N GLY A 144 21.12 -25.19 31.05
CA GLY A 144 21.06 -23.74 30.76
C GLY A 144 20.23 -23.41 29.52
N GLY A 145 20.33 -24.23 28.46
CA GLY A 145 19.49 -24.10 27.27
C GLY A 145 17.99 -24.27 27.54
N ARG A 146 17.61 -25.13 28.49
CA ARG A 146 16.20 -25.35 28.87
C ARG A 146 15.67 -24.27 29.82
N LEU A 147 16.52 -23.73 30.69
CA LEU A 147 16.19 -22.54 31.50
C LEU A 147 15.94 -21.33 30.59
N ARG A 148 16.86 -21.05 29.67
CA ARG A 148 16.72 -19.97 28.68
C ARG A 148 15.48 -20.14 27.80
N ALA A 149 15.17 -21.36 27.37
CA ALA A 149 13.96 -21.63 26.59
C ALA A 149 12.68 -21.32 27.37
N LYS A 150 12.63 -21.64 28.68
CA LYS A 150 11.48 -21.31 29.54
C LYS A 150 11.37 -19.82 29.83
N GLU A 151 12.49 -19.17 30.11
CA GLU A 151 12.56 -17.73 30.36
C GLU A 151 12.08 -16.95 29.14
N VAL A 152 12.60 -17.27 27.95
CA VAL A 152 12.19 -16.63 26.70
C VAL A 152 10.72 -16.93 26.40
N ALA A 153 10.25 -18.15 26.61
CA ALA A 153 8.82 -18.45 26.48
C ALA A 153 7.97 -17.55 27.38
N HIS A 154 8.43 -17.29 28.61
CA HIS A 154 7.73 -16.45 29.57
C HIS A 154 7.68 -14.96 29.17
N THR A 155 8.69 -14.48 28.46
CA THR A 155 8.76 -13.07 28.02
C THR A 155 8.11 -12.81 26.66
N ILE A 156 7.83 -13.86 25.87
CA ILE A 156 7.12 -13.71 24.59
C ILE A 156 5.71 -13.14 24.82
N ASN A 157 5.46 -11.98 24.20
CA ASN A 157 4.12 -11.40 24.07
C ASN A 157 3.52 -11.76 22.70
N TYR A 158 3.20 -13.04 22.55
CA TYR A 158 2.69 -13.61 21.30
C TYR A 158 1.38 -12.96 20.88
N GLU A 159 0.51 -12.67 21.84
CA GLU A 159 -0.80 -12.06 21.62
C GLU A 159 -0.66 -10.70 20.95
N GLN A 160 0.19 -9.84 21.50
CA GLN A 160 0.40 -8.51 20.95
C GLN A 160 1.05 -8.57 19.58
N MET A 161 2.10 -9.38 19.42
CA MET A 161 2.79 -9.56 18.14
C MET A 161 1.84 -10.02 17.04
N LYS A 162 1.02 -11.03 17.31
CA LYS A 162 0.05 -11.56 16.35
C LYS A 162 -1.09 -10.59 16.06
N LYS A 163 -1.58 -9.86 17.08
CA LYS A 163 -2.59 -8.81 16.89
C LYS A 163 -2.06 -7.73 15.95
N SER A 164 -0.89 -7.17 16.26
CA SER A 164 -0.24 -6.15 15.43
C SER A 164 0.07 -6.66 14.01
N PHE A 165 0.50 -7.92 13.87
CA PHE A 165 0.72 -8.53 12.56
C PHE A 165 -0.57 -8.65 11.76
N ASN A 166 -1.67 -9.12 12.37
CA ASN A 166 -2.94 -9.30 11.70
C ASN A 166 -3.57 -7.95 11.30
N GLU A 167 -3.49 -6.95 12.17
CA GLU A 167 -3.93 -5.58 11.87
C GLU A 167 -3.10 -4.96 10.75
N GLY A 168 -1.76 -5.01 10.85
CA GLY A 168 -0.88 -4.51 9.80
C GLY A 168 -1.08 -5.22 8.47
N LYS A 169 -1.35 -6.54 8.47
CA LYS A 169 -1.67 -7.30 7.24
C LYS A 169 -2.96 -6.81 6.60
N LYS A 170 -4.00 -6.51 7.38
CA LYS A 170 -5.26 -5.93 6.86
C LYS A 170 -5.01 -4.58 6.20
N ILE A 171 -4.24 -3.70 6.85
CA ILE A 171 -3.91 -2.38 6.31
C ILE A 171 -3.05 -2.51 5.05
N ALA A 172 -2.03 -3.36 5.05
CA ALA A 172 -1.19 -3.61 3.88
C ALA A 172 -2.00 -4.14 2.70
N ASN A 173 -2.93 -5.08 2.94
CA ASN A 173 -3.81 -5.57 1.89
C ASN A 173 -4.70 -4.46 1.33
N TRP A 174 -5.33 -3.66 2.20
CA TRP A 174 -6.15 -2.52 1.80
C TRP A 174 -5.37 -1.48 0.98
N LEU A 175 -4.18 -1.09 1.44
CA LEU A 175 -3.26 -0.20 0.69
C LEU A 175 -2.86 -0.82 -0.66
N GLY A 176 -2.60 -2.13 -0.68
CA GLY A 176 -2.28 -2.87 -1.90
C GLY A 176 -3.42 -2.89 -2.91
N HIS A 177 -4.68 -2.91 -2.47
CA HIS A 177 -5.84 -2.79 -3.36
C HIS A 177 -5.94 -1.38 -3.97
N ILE A 178 -5.84 -0.34 -3.13
CA ILE A 178 -5.88 1.05 -3.59
C ILE A 178 -4.78 1.34 -4.61
N LEU A 179 -3.55 0.89 -4.34
CA LEU A 179 -2.40 1.11 -5.23
C LEU A 179 -2.50 0.35 -6.56
N LYS A 180 -3.32 -0.69 -6.64
CA LYS A 180 -3.59 -1.41 -7.90
C LYS A 180 -4.70 -0.77 -8.74
N GLY A 181 -5.37 0.26 -8.22
CA GLY A 181 -6.47 0.94 -8.92
C GLY A 181 -7.77 0.14 -8.96
N VAL A 182 -7.99 -0.75 -7.97
CA VAL A 182 -9.25 -1.46 -7.73
C VAL A 182 -9.99 -0.79 -6.58
#